data_AF-A0A973MCU3-F1
#
_entry.id   AF-A0A973MCU3-F1
#
_cell.length_a   1.000
_cell.length_b   1.000
_cell.length_c   1.000
_cell.angle_alpha   90.00
_cell.angle_beta   90.00
_cell.angle_gamma   90.00
#
_symmetry.space_group_name_H-M   'P 1'
#
loop_
_entity.id
_entity.type
_entity.pdbx_description
1 polymer ?
#
loop_
_entity_poly.entity_id
_entity_poly.type
_entity_poly.pdbx_seq_one_letter_code
_entity_poly.pdbx_strand_id
1 'polypeptide(L)'
;MMKLMLAFGVAAVALTATPSEARRHYTNYTQCVKHRHGHCVAWRRLTRAQAMRRGYPVGHVFGPDYTYVDLGTLPQPVVTRYHLGDNFRYVNENGYVYVVNPRTYRVVRVINVPM
;
A
#
# COMPACT_ATOMS: atom_id res chain seq x y z
N MET A 1 -6.73 49.69 -49.14
CA MET A 1 -7.87 49.52 -48.22
C MET A 1 -8.17 48.04 -48.08
N MET A 2 -7.92 47.45 -46.91
CA MET A 2 -8.65 46.28 -46.39
C MET A 2 -8.38 46.24 -44.89
N LYS A 3 -9.45 46.42 -44.10
CA LYS A 3 -9.49 46.18 -42.66
C LYS A 3 -9.51 44.67 -42.44
N LEU A 4 -8.84 44.16 -41.40
CA LEU A 4 -9.33 43.02 -40.63
C LEU A 4 -8.61 42.99 -39.28
N MET A 5 -9.39 43.31 -38.25
CA MET A 5 -9.02 43.17 -36.86
C MET A 5 -9.02 41.70 -36.46
N LEU A 6 -7.94 41.26 -35.81
CA LEU A 6 -7.82 40.04 -35.01
C LEU A 6 -7.13 40.52 -33.72
N ALA A 7 -7.78 40.90 -32.61
CA ALA A 7 -8.90 40.31 -31.89
C ALA A 7 -8.60 38.89 -31.38
N PHE A 8 -8.10 38.87 -30.13
CA PHE A 8 -8.14 37.80 -29.12
C PHE A 8 -7.24 36.58 -29.27
N GLY A 9 -6.49 36.33 -28.18
CA GLY A 9 -6.09 34.98 -27.82
C GLY A 9 -4.75 34.89 -27.10
N VAL A 10 -4.60 35.54 -25.94
CA VAL A 10 -3.54 35.14 -25.00
C VAL A 10 -3.96 33.79 -24.44
N ALA A 11 -3.59 32.70 -25.12
CA ALA A 11 -3.75 31.36 -24.59
C ALA A 11 -2.76 31.23 -23.43
N ALA A 12 -3.28 31.31 -22.20
CA ALA A 12 -2.56 30.88 -21.02
C ALA A 12 -2.23 29.39 -21.21
N VAL A 13 -0.97 29.09 -21.53
CA VAL A 13 -0.41 27.76 -21.34
C VAL A 13 -0.37 27.52 -19.83
N ALA A 14 -1.49 27.05 -19.30
CA ALA A 14 -1.52 26.44 -17.99
C ALA A 14 -0.50 25.30 -18.04
N LEU A 15 0.61 25.50 -17.33
CA LEU A 15 1.57 24.47 -16.99
C LEU A 15 0.83 23.38 -16.21
N THR A 16 0.13 22.48 -16.90
CA THR A 16 -0.29 21.21 -16.32
C THR A 16 0.91 20.27 -16.33
N ALA A 17 2.00 20.72 -15.71
CA ALA A 17 2.95 19.82 -15.10
C ALA A 17 2.25 19.26 -13.85
N THR A 18 1.26 18.40 -14.06
CA THR A 18 0.89 17.46 -13.01
C THR A 18 2.18 16.71 -12.71
N PRO A 19 2.76 16.75 -11.50
CA PRO A 19 3.80 15.81 -11.19
C PRO A 19 3.14 14.45 -11.35
N SER A 20 3.47 13.75 -12.42
CA SER A 20 3.30 12.31 -12.51
C SER A 20 4.35 11.67 -11.59
N GLU A 21 4.46 12.14 -10.35
CA GLU A 21 4.82 11.32 -9.22
C GLU A 21 3.60 10.43 -8.89
N ALA A 22 3.15 9.67 -9.90
CA ALA A 22 2.72 8.32 -9.62
C ALA A 22 3.98 7.60 -9.15
N ARG A 23 4.38 7.86 -7.89
CA ARG A 23 5.27 7.01 -7.12
C ARG A 23 4.55 5.68 -7.02
N ARG A 24 4.62 4.90 -8.09
CA ARG A 24 4.31 3.48 -8.09
C ARG A 24 5.42 2.88 -7.26
N HIS A 25 5.27 3.00 -5.95
CA HIS A 25 6.06 2.23 -5.02
C HIS A 25 5.63 0.80 -5.23
N TYR A 26 6.33 0.12 -6.14
CA TYR A 26 6.22 -1.31 -6.30
C TYR A 26 6.72 -1.96 -5.03
N THR A 27 6.13 -3.09 -4.72
CA THR A 27 6.52 -3.94 -3.60
C THR A 27 7.30 -5.13 -4.12
N ASN A 28 7.94 -5.89 -3.23
CA ASN A 28 8.58 -7.16 -3.60
C ASN A 28 7.55 -8.27 -3.91
N TYR A 29 6.24 -8.00 -3.73
CA TYR A 29 5.19 -8.95 -4.06
C TYR A 29 5.01 -9.07 -5.57
N THR A 30 5.09 -10.30 -6.07
CA THR A 30 4.72 -10.65 -7.44
C THR A 30 3.40 -11.42 -7.46
N GLN A 31 2.56 -11.10 -8.44
CA GLN A 31 1.35 -11.84 -8.74
C GLN A 31 1.48 -12.45 -10.12
N CYS A 32 1.13 -13.73 -10.26
CA CYS A 32 1.01 -14.34 -11.58
C CYS A 32 -0.13 -13.67 -12.35
N VAL A 33 0.17 -13.15 -13.54
CA VAL A 33 -0.81 -12.53 -14.44
C VAL A 33 -1.13 -13.40 -15.65
N LYS A 34 -0.34 -14.44 -15.92
CA LYS A 34 -0.61 -15.38 -17.02
C LYS A 34 -0.14 -16.78 -16.66
N HIS A 35 -1.03 -17.76 -16.79
CA HIS A 35 -0.72 -19.18 -16.66
C HIS A 35 -0.67 -19.85 -18.04
N ARG A 36 0.17 -20.88 -18.20
CA ARG A 36 0.24 -21.78 -19.36
C ARG A 36 0.52 -23.19 -18.86
N HIS A 37 -0.33 -24.15 -19.22
CA HIS A 37 -0.23 -25.55 -18.77
C HIS A 37 -0.10 -25.68 -17.23
N GLY A 38 -0.86 -24.89 -16.47
CA GLY A 38 -0.80 -24.91 -15.00
C GLY A 38 0.40 -24.17 -14.39
N HIS A 39 1.37 -23.70 -15.19
CA HIS A 39 2.52 -22.95 -14.72
C HIS A 39 2.35 -21.45 -14.95
N CYS A 40 2.82 -20.63 -14.01
CA CYS A 40 2.86 -19.20 -14.24
C CYS A 40 3.97 -18.83 -15.24
N VAL A 41 3.61 -18.18 -16.34
CA VAL A 41 4.55 -17.73 -17.38
C VAL A 41 4.78 -16.22 -17.38
N ALA A 42 3.98 -15.44 -16.65
CA ALA A 42 4.19 -14.01 -16.51
C ALA A 42 3.84 -13.53 -15.10
N TRP A 43 4.77 -12.79 -14.50
CA TRP A 43 4.66 -12.21 -13.17
C TRP A 43 4.58 -10.69 -13.24
N ARG A 44 3.73 -10.09 -12.41
CA ARG A 44 3.64 -8.63 -12.25
C ARG A 44 3.95 -8.25 -10.81
N ARG A 45 4.88 -7.31 -10.61
CA ARG A 45 5.09 -6.68 -9.30
C ARG A 45 3.88 -5.83 -8.93
N LEU A 46 3.35 -6.05 -7.73
CA LEU A 46 2.22 -5.29 -7.22
C LEU A 46 2.67 -3.92 -6.75
N THR A 47 1.87 -2.91 -7.04
CA THR A 47 2.01 -1.61 -6.38
C THR A 47 1.62 -1.74 -4.90
N ARG A 48 2.12 -0.86 -4.03
CA ARG A 48 1.73 -0.83 -2.60
C ARG A 48 0.21 -0.80 -2.43
N ALA A 49 -0.50 -0.02 -3.24
CA ALA A 49 -1.97 0.04 -3.19
C ALA A 49 -2.63 -1.28 -3.58
N GLN A 50 -2.11 -1.99 -4.59
CA GLN A 50 -2.63 -3.30 -5.00
C GLN A 50 -2.33 -4.39 -3.98
N ALA A 51 -1.14 -4.34 -3.38
CA ALA A 51 -0.75 -5.27 -2.33
C ALA A 51 -1.59 -5.02 -1.05
N MET A 52 -1.89 -3.76 -0.71
CA MET A 52 -2.80 -3.42 0.38
C MET A 52 -4.23 -3.94 0.18
N ARG A 53 -4.70 -4.09 -1.06
CA ARG A 53 -6.01 -4.74 -1.34
C ARG A 53 -6.01 -6.24 -1.06
N ARG A 54 -4.84 -6.88 -0.94
CA ARG A 54 -4.71 -8.28 -0.50
C ARG A 54 -4.64 -8.41 1.02
N GLY A 55 -4.23 -7.37 1.72
CA GLY A 55 -4.18 -7.35 3.19
C GLY A 55 -5.48 -6.88 3.82
N TYR A 56 -5.58 -7.05 5.14
CA TYR A 56 -6.69 -6.51 5.91
C TYR A 56 -6.58 -4.97 5.99
N PRO A 57 -7.65 -4.22 5.65
CA PRO A 57 -7.61 -2.76 5.72
C PRO A 57 -7.60 -2.25 7.16
N VAL A 58 -7.19 -0.99 7.35
CA VAL A 58 -7.41 -0.28 8.62
C VAL A 58 -8.91 -0.27 8.92
N GLY A 59 -9.27 -0.60 10.16
CA GLY A 59 -10.65 -0.77 10.62
C GLY A 59 -11.17 -2.21 10.57
N HIS A 60 -10.49 -3.13 9.88
CA HIS A 60 -10.84 -4.55 9.90
C HIS A 60 -10.78 -5.11 11.33
N VAL A 61 -11.71 -6.00 11.69
CA VAL A 61 -11.84 -6.56 13.05
C VAL A 61 -11.46 -8.03 13.02
N PHE A 62 -10.35 -8.39 13.69
CA PHE A 62 -9.91 -9.79 13.79
C PHE A 62 -10.68 -10.60 14.85
N GLY A 63 -11.17 -9.93 15.90
CA GLY A 63 -11.86 -10.56 17.03
C GLY A 63 -10.93 -11.08 18.14
N PRO A 64 -11.46 -11.33 19.34
CA PRO A 64 -10.67 -11.74 20.51
C PRO A 64 -9.93 -13.07 20.35
N ASP A 65 -10.54 -14.00 19.60
CA ASP A 65 -10.08 -15.38 19.47
C ASP A 65 -9.03 -15.56 18.36
N TYR A 66 -8.63 -14.47 17.69
CA TYR A 66 -7.59 -14.53 16.67
C TYR A 66 -6.22 -14.83 17.29
N THR A 67 -5.38 -15.56 16.55
CA THR A 67 -4.00 -15.81 16.96
C THR A 67 -3.16 -14.57 16.75
N TYR A 68 -2.84 -13.88 17.84
CA TYR A 68 -1.93 -12.75 17.85
C TYR A 68 -0.50 -13.20 18.09
N VAL A 69 0.46 -12.46 17.53
CA VAL A 69 1.88 -12.71 17.73
C VAL A 69 2.46 -11.73 18.74
N ASP A 70 3.44 -12.19 19.51
CA ASP A 70 4.16 -11.34 20.46
C ASP A 70 5.10 -10.39 19.73
N LEU A 71 5.33 -9.22 20.31
CA LEU A 71 6.22 -8.19 19.75
C LEU A 71 7.63 -8.75 19.44
N GLY A 72 8.15 -9.63 20.30
CA GLY A 72 9.47 -10.24 20.15
C GLY A 72 9.61 -11.18 18.94
N THR A 73 8.50 -11.67 18.40
CA THR A 73 8.49 -12.54 17.20
C THR A 73 8.51 -11.75 15.90
N LEU A 74 8.27 -10.43 15.97
CA LEU A 74 8.29 -9.57 14.80
C LEU A 74 9.73 -9.25 14.35
N PRO A 75 9.96 -8.99 13.06
CA PRO A 75 11.27 -8.57 12.58
C PRO A 75 11.74 -7.30 13.29
N GLN A 76 12.90 -7.36 13.97
CA GLN A 76 13.46 -6.24 14.72
C GLN A 76 13.59 -4.93 13.91
N PRO A 77 13.98 -4.95 12.62
CA PRO A 77 14.01 -3.73 11.82
C PRO A 77 12.63 -3.06 11.69
N VAL A 78 11.55 -3.84 11.70
CA VAL A 78 10.17 -3.31 11.66
C VAL A 78 9.80 -2.74 13.02
N VAL A 79 10.07 -3.47 14.10
CA VAL A 79 9.78 -3.03 15.48
C VAL A 79 10.46 -1.69 15.76
N THR A 80 11.77 -1.60 15.51
CA THR A 80 12.57 -0.39 15.78
C THR A 80 12.16 0.78 14.89
N ARG A 81 11.99 0.55 13.58
CA ARG A 81 11.67 1.62 12.62
C ARG A 81 10.29 2.24 12.85
N TYR A 82 9.33 1.42 13.27
CA TYR A 82 7.94 1.85 13.47
C TYR A 82 7.57 2.06 14.93
N HIS A 83 8.55 1.92 15.85
CA HIS A 83 8.39 2.07 17.29
C HIS A 83 7.21 1.25 17.84
N LEU A 84 7.17 -0.02 17.47
CA LEU A 84 6.15 -0.95 17.94
C LEU A 84 6.37 -1.25 19.43
N GLY A 85 5.30 -1.41 20.19
CA GLY A 85 5.34 -1.63 21.64
C GLY A 85 4.17 -2.50 22.13
N ASP A 86 4.24 -2.95 23.38
CA ASP A 86 3.33 -3.99 23.90
C ASP A 86 1.89 -3.51 24.17
N ASN A 87 1.60 -2.22 23.95
CA ASN A 87 0.26 -1.66 24.07
C ASN A 87 -0.72 -2.11 22.97
N PHE A 88 -0.22 -2.83 21.96
CA PHE A 88 -1.00 -3.32 20.84
C PHE A 88 -0.85 -4.83 20.67
N ARG A 89 -1.82 -5.41 19.98
CA ARG A 89 -1.72 -6.78 19.46
C ARG A 89 -1.19 -6.73 18.04
N TYR A 90 -0.51 -7.79 17.62
CA TYR A 90 0.10 -7.85 16.30
C TYR A 90 -0.38 -9.09 15.53
N VAL A 91 -0.56 -8.92 14.24
CA VAL A 91 -0.73 -10.02 13.29
C VAL A 91 0.35 -9.87 12.24
N ASN A 92 1.14 -10.92 12.01
CA ASN A 92 2.17 -10.95 10.97
C ASN A 92 1.75 -11.96 9.90
N GLU A 93 1.18 -11.48 8.80
CA GLU A 93 0.61 -12.35 7.77
C GLU A 93 0.67 -11.70 6.39
N ASN A 94 0.89 -12.52 5.35
CA ASN A 94 0.98 -12.06 3.96
C ASN A 94 2.04 -10.97 3.77
N GLY A 95 3.10 -11.01 4.61
CA GLY A 95 4.18 -10.04 4.82
C GLY A 95 3.71 -8.61 5.11
N TYR A 96 2.62 -8.52 5.85
CA TYR A 96 2.19 -7.32 6.55
C TYR A 96 2.24 -7.56 8.04
N VAL A 97 2.58 -6.51 8.78
CA VAL A 97 2.33 -6.43 10.21
C VAL A 97 1.11 -5.54 10.43
N TYR A 98 0.03 -6.12 10.93
CA TYR A 98 -1.18 -5.41 11.32
C TYR A 98 -1.09 -5.07 12.80
N VAL A 99 -1.16 -3.79 13.12
CA VAL A 99 -1.24 -3.30 14.50
C VAL A 99 -2.71 -3.24 14.88
N VAL A 100 -3.07 -3.95 15.94
CA VAL A 100 -4.45 -4.17 16.34
C VAL A 100 -4.69 -3.58 17.72
N ASN A 101 -5.76 -2.80 17.87
CA ASN A 101 -6.16 -2.29 19.17
C ASN A 101 -6.66 -3.45 20.05
N PRO A 102 -6.10 -3.66 21.25
CA PRO A 102 -6.44 -4.81 22.09
C PRO A 102 -7.86 -4.78 22.67
N ARG A 103 -8.52 -3.61 22.69
CA ARG A 103 -9.88 -3.44 23.21
C ARG A 103 -10.94 -3.62 22.14
N THR A 104 -10.68 -3.15 20.92
CA THR A 104 -11.66 -3.17 19.82
C THR A 104 -11.37 -4.21 18.76
N TYR A 105 -10.19 -4.85 18.82
CA TYR A 105 -9.68 -5.81 17.85
C TYR A 105 -9.61 -5.27 16.42
N ARG A 106 -9.64 -3.94 16.28
CA ARG A 106 -9.56 -3.24 15.00
C ARG A 106 -8.11 -3.01 14.59
N VAL A 107 -7.82 -3.22 13.32
CA VAL A 107 -6.57 -2.80 12.70
C VAL A 107 -6.49 -1.28 12.75
N VAL A 108 -5.50 -0.74 13.45
CA VAL A 108 -5.23 0.71 13.54
C VAL A 108 -4.12 1.14 12.60
N ARG A 109 -3.26 0.19 12.18
CA ARG A 109 -2.15 0.45 11.27
C ARG A 109 -1.76 -0.82 10.52
N VAL A 110 -1.37 -0.65 9.25
CA VAL A 110 -0.85 -1.72 8.41
C VAL A 110 0.57 -1.35 7.99
N ILE A 111 1.53 -2.22 8.28
CA ILE A 111 2.93 -2.02 7.98
C ILE A 111 3.33 -3.04 6.92
N ASN A 112 3.85 -2.55 5.80
CA ASN A 112 4.39 -3.42 4.76
C ASN A 112 5.79 -3.86 5.19
N VAL A 113 5.99 -5.16 5.37
CA VAL A 113 7.30 -5.74 5.63
C VAL A 113 7.89 -6.14 4.29
N PRO A 114 8.92 -5.43 3.79
CA PRO A 114 9.63 -5.90 2.61
C PRO A 114 10.29 -7.22 2.97
N MET A 115 9.82 -8.30 2.33
CA MET A 115 10.48 -9.60 2.34
C MET A 115 11.74 -9.54 1.48
#